data_AF-A0A7X9JN93-F1
#
_entry.id   AF-A0A7X9JN93-F1
#
_cell.length_a   1.000
_cell.length_b   1.000
_cell.length_c   1.000
_cell.angle_alpha   90.00
_cell.angle_beta   90.00
_cell.angle_gamma   90.00
#
_symmetry.space_group_name_H-M   'P 1'
#
loop_
_entity.id
_entity.type
_entity.pdbx_description
1 polymer ?
#
loop_
_entity_poly.entity_id
_entity_poly.type
_entity_poly.pdbx_seq_one_letter_code
_entity_poly.pdbx_strand_id
1 'polypeptide(L)'
;MSPLSYNWSGGLGTSPNISISPPVGTYNYTATVTDACGATATDGIQVVVNPKPTSDFTAVSPICANTPSDVIYTGTGGSVFVWNFGSATILSGTPPSPGPYQVTWNTAGTYAIALQVQNSYGCWSDPDTQYVMVLAAGTPNCCTFPTPFAGNDRNICGLTTQMMADPPDNHSYIGQW
;
A
#
# COMPACT_ATOMS: atom_id res chain seq x y z
N MET A 1 -2.47 57.71 10.20
CA MET A 1 -1.67 56.70 9.48
C MET A 1 -1.92 56.93 8.00
N SER A 2 -0.88 57.12 7.20
CA SER A 2 -1.04 57.23 5.75
C SER A 2 -1.39 55.85 5.16
N PRO A 3 -2.28 55.76 4.17
CA PRO A 3 -2.63 54.47 3.57
C PRO A 3 -1.43 53.87 2.84
N LEU A 4 -1.19 52.57 3.05
CA LEU A 4 -0.24 51.78 2.28
C LEU A 4 -1.01 51.03 1.19
N SER A 5 -0.37 50.85 0.03
CA SER A 5 -0.85 49.95 -1.02
C SER A 5 0.16 48.84 -1.25
N TYR A 6 -0.35 47.65 -1.57
CA TYR A 6 0.45 46.45 -1.77
C TYR A 6 0.28 45.98 -3.20
N ASN A 7 1.30 45.33 -3.74
CA ASN A 7 1.23 44.63 -5.01
C ASN A 7 2.14 43.40 -4.96
N TRP A 8 1.58 42.23 -5.20
CA TRP A 8 2.32 40.98 -5.23
C TRP A 8 2.70 40.59 -6.66
N SER A 9 3.95 40.14 -6.84
CA SER A 9 4.46 39.64 -8.12
C SER A 9 3.58 38.52 -8.70
N GLY A 10 3.50 38.41 -10.02
CA GLY A 10 2.71 37.37 -10.68
C GLY A 10 1.20 37.63 -10.64
N GLY A 11 0.77 38.86 -10.32
CA GLY A 11 -0.64 39.25 -10.36
C GLY A 11 -1.47 38.67 -9.21
N LEU A 12 -0.85 38.34 -8.08
CA LEU A 12 -1.52 37.76 -6.91
C LEU A 12 -2.40 38.76 -6.15
N GLY A 13 -2.39 40.03 -6.55
CA GLY A 13 -3.30 41.07 -6.08
C GLY A 13 -2.65 42.08 -5.14
N THR A 14 -3.51 42.88 -4.50
CA THR A 14 -3.13 44.07 -3.71
C THR A 14 -3.51 43.97 -2.24
N SER A 15 -3.96 42.80 -1.79
CA SER A 15 -4.22 42.53 -0.38
C SER A 15 -2.89 42.40 0.38
N PRO A 16 -2.77 42.94 1.61
CA PRO A 16 -1.60 42.71 2.45
C PRO A 16 -1.39 41.23 2.77
N ASN A 17 -2.49 40.45 2.80
CA ASN A 17 -2.46 39.01 3.02
C ASN A 17 -3.04 38.29 1.79
N ILE A 18 -2.27 37.37 1.23
CA ILE A 18 -2.66 36.55 0.09
C ILE A 18 -2.56 35.06 0.44
N SER A 19 -3.32 34.22 -0.25
CA SER A 19 -3.19 32.76 -0.19
C SER A 19 -2.87 32.23 -1.58
N ILE A 20 -1.91 31.33 -1.67
CA ILE A 20 -1.43 30.74 -2.92
C ILE A 20 -1.59 29.23 -2.86
N SER A 21 -1.84 28.60 -4.01
CA SER A 21 -1.86 27.15 -4.16
C SER A 21 -1.12 26.76 -5.45
N PRO A 22 0.20 27.05 -5.54
CA PRO A 22 0.95 26.75 -6.74
C PRO A 22 1.17 25.22 -6.86
N PRO A 23 1.42 24.71 -8.08
CA PRO A 23 1.84 23.32 -8.29
C PRO A 23 3.16 22.96 -7.57
N VAL A 24 3.55 21.69 -7.64
CA VAL A 24 4.87 21.24 -7.16
C VAL A 24 5.97 22.01 -7.92
N GLY A 25 6.91 22.59 -7.18
CA GLY A 25 7.96 23.42 -7.76
C GLY A 25 8.55 24.42 -6.78
N THR A 26 9.45 25.26 -7.29
CA THR A 26 10.03 26.38 -6.54
C THR A 26 9.59 27.69 -7.17
N TYR A 27 9.08 28.59 -6.33
CA TYR A 27 8.51 29.87 -6.73
C TYR A 27 9.15 30.98 -5.92
N ASN A 28 9.46 32.10 -6.57
CA ASN A 28 9.89 33.31 -5.89
C ASN A 28 8.76 34.35 -6.02
N TYR A 29 8.31 34.89 -4.90
CA TYR A 29 7.31 35.94 -4.84
C TYR A 29 7.93 37.21 -4.27
N THR A 30 7.52 38.36 -4.79
CA THR A 30 7.95 39.66 -4.31
C THR A 30 6.72 40.48 -3.94
N ALA A 31 6.70 41.06 -2.74
CA ALA A 31 5.75 42.07 -2.34
C ALA A 31 6.35 43.45 -2.61
N THR A 32 5.59 44.32 -3.26
CA THR A 32 5.89 45.76 -3.39
C THR A 32 4.90 46.54 -2.53
N VAL A 33 5.40 47.36 -1.62
CA VAL A 33 4.60 48.27 -0.79
C VAL A 33 4.86 49.70 -1.24
N THR A 34 3.80 50.48 -1.43
CA THR A 34 3.86 51.89 -1.80
C THR A 34 3.16 52.73 -0.74
N ASP A 35 3.84 53.76 -0.23
CA ASP A 35 3.26 54.72 0.70
C ASP A 35 2.45 55.83 -0.01
N ALA A 36 1.81 56.71 0.78
CA ALA A 36 1.03 57.82 0.23
C ALA A 36 1.87 58.91 -0.46
N CYS A 37 3.19 58.92 -0.24
CA CYS A 37 4.13 59.82 -0.93
C CYS A 37 4.64 59.22 -2.25
N GLY A 38 4.25 57.98 -2.57
CA GLY A 38 4.69 57.26 -3.77
C GLY A 38 6.04 56.57 -3.61
N ALA A 39 6.62 56.53 -2.41
CA ALA A 39 7.84 55.78 -2.15
C ALA A 39 7.52 54.28 -2.11
N THR A 40 8.39 53.46 -2.69
CA THR A 40 8.20 52.01 -2.78
C THR A 40 9.30 51.24 -2.05
N ALA A 41 8.93 50.11 -1.49
CA ALA A 41 9.85 49.10 -0.94
C ALA A 41 9.42 47.71 -1.42
N THR A 42 10.38 46.80 -1.54
CA THR A 42 10.13 45.43 -1.98
C THR A 42 10.78 44.42 -1.05
N ASP A 43 10.11 43.28 -0.83
CA ASP A 43 10.69 42.12 -0.15
C ASP A 43 10.30 40.82 -0.88
N GLY A 44 11.19 39.82 -0.83
CA GLY A 44 11.05 38.58 -1.58
C GLY A 44 11.02 37.34 -0.70
N ILE A 45 10.17 36.37 -1.06
CA ILE A 45 10.11 35.05 -0.42
C ILE A 45 10.24 33.95 -1.46
N GLN A 46 10.99 32.90 -1.11
CA GLN A 46 11.01 31.65 -1.86
C GLN A 46 10.08 30.63 -1.22
N VAL A 47 9.22 30.03 -2.05
CA VAL A 47 8.28 28.98 -1.66
C VAL A 47 8.63 27.72 -2.43
N VAL A 48 8.90 26.63 -1.71
CA VAL A 48 9.14 25.30 -2.27
C VAL A 48 7.95 24.41 -1.95
N VAL A 49 7.27 23.93 -2.98
CA VAL A 49 6.17 22.96 -2.87
C VAL A 49 6.70 21.59 -3.26
N ASN A 50 6.75 20.68 -2.29
CA ASN A 50 7.26 19.33 -2.47
C ASN A 50 6.14 18.39 -2.98
N PRO A 51 6.51 17.33 -3.75
CA PRO A 51 5.54 16.34 -4.21
C PRO A 51 4.96 15.54 -3.04
N LYS A 52 3.66 15.27 -3.07
CA LYS A 52 2.98 14.39 -2.12
C LYS A 52 3.28 12.92 -2.47
N PRO A 53 3.69 12.06 -1.52
CA PRO A 53 3.84 10.63 -1.80
C PRO A 53 2.47 9.95 -1.99
N THR A 54 2.46 8.76 -2.58
CA THR A 54 1.27 7.90 -2.65
C THR A 54 1.49 6.63 -1.85
N SER A 55 0.44 6.17 -1.14
CA SER A 55 0.47 4.97 -0.30
C SER A 55 -0.23 3.78 -0.94
N ASP A 56 -0.37 3.77 -2.25
CA ASP A 56 -1.11 2.72 -2.95
C ASP A 56 -0.50 1.34 -2.69
N PHE A 57 -1.34 0.34 -2.47
CA PHE A 57 -0.89 -1.05 -2.37
C PHE A 57 -1.98 -2.02 -2.83
N THR A 58 -1.58 -3.26 -3.09
CA THR A 58 -2.49 -4.37 -3.40
C THR A 58 -2.44 -5.42 -2.31
N ALA A 59 -3.56 -6.13 -2.13
CA ALA A 59 -3.66 -7.31 -1.28
C ALA A 59 -4.49 -8.38 -2.00
N VAL A 60 -4.06 -9.64 -1.92
CA VAL A 60 -4.81 -10.75 -2.53
C VAL A 60 -6.13 -10.96 -1.78
N SER A 61 -7.25 -10.99 -2.52
CA SER A 61 -8.60 -11.14 -1.99
C SER A 61 -9.53 -11.73 -3.09
N PRO A 62 -10.45 -12.65 -2.76
CA PRO A 62 -10.60 -13.31 -1.46
C PRO A 62 -9.48 -14.33 -1.20
N ILE A 63 -9.26 -14.66 0.07
CA ILE A 63 -8.39 -15.76 0.51
C ILE A 63 -9.15 -16.70 1.46
N CYS A 64 -8.55 -17.82 1.79
CA CYS A 64 -9.07 -18.78 2.76
C CYS A 64 -8.45 -18.56 4.13
N ALA A 65 -9.19 -18.88 5.20
CA ALA A 65 -8.64 -18.86 6.54
C ALA A 65 -7.36 -19.72 6.61
N ASN A 66 -6.33 -19.18 7.27
CA ASN A 66 -4.98 -19.74 7.40
C ASN A 66 -4.17 -19.86 6.10
N THR A 67 -4.62 -19.24 5.01
CA THR A 67 -3.81 -19.09 3.78
C THR A 67 -3.17 -17.70 3.71
N PRO A 68 -1.99 -17.57 3.11
CA PRO A 68 -1.33 -16.28 2.95
C PRO A 68 -2.05 -15.38 1.94
N SER A 69 -2.10 -14.08 2.23
CA SER A 69 -2.37 -13.00 1.29
C SER A 69 -1.10 -12.18 1.10
N ASP A 70 -0.67 -12.02 -0.15
CA ASP A 70 0.46 -11.18 -0.49
C ASP A 70 0.02 -9.71 -0.53
N VAL A 71 0.78 -8.85 0.16
CA VAL A 71 0.56 -7.41 0.24
C VAL A 71 1.75 -6.68 -0.37
N ILE A 72 1.51 -5.93 -1.43
CA ILE A 72 2.56 -5.32 -2.26
C ILE A 72 2.31 -3.82 -2.36
N TYR A 73 3.27 -3.03 -1.87
CA TYR A 73 3.28 -1.59 -2.08
C TYR A 73 3.49 -1.24 -3.56
N THR A 74 2.62 -0.38 -4.10
CA THR A 74 2.66 0.10 -5.49
C THR A 74 2.72 1.64 -5.58
N GLY A 75 2.75 2.32 -4.43
CA GLY A 75 2.82 3.77 -4.36
C GLY A 75 4.21 4.34 -4.70
N THR A 76 4.35 5.65 -4.56
CA THR A 76 5.59 6.37 -4.91
C THR A 76 6.03 7.39 -3.85
N GLY A 77 7.33 7.72 -3.86
CA GLY A 77 7.88 8.79 -3.02
C GLY A 77 7.97 8.49 -1.53
N GLY A 78 7.74 7.23 -1.12
CA GLY A 78 7.79 6.83 0.29
C GLY A 78 9.19 6.64 0.85
N SER A 79 9.37 7.12 2.09
CA SER A 79 10.59 6.94 2.89
C SER A 79 10.30 6.32 4.26
N VAL A 80 9.11 6.59 4.82
CA VAL A 80 8.60 5.98 6.05
C VAL A 80 7.25 5.35 5.74
N PHE A 81 7.05 4.10 6.16
CA PHE A 81 5.86 3.30 5.89
C PHE A 81 5.15 2.96 7.18
N VAL A 82 3.91 3.44 7.34
CA VAL A 82 3.08 3.20 8.51
C VAL A 82 1.95 2.25 8.11
N TRP A 83 2.24 0.95 8.23
CA TRP A 83 1.27 -0.12 7.98
C TRP A 83 0.38 -0.35 9.20
N ASN A 84 -0.90 -0.60 8.93
CA ASN A 84 -1.86 -1.16 9.86
C ASN A 84 -2.47 -2.41 9.24
N PHE A 85 -2.02 -3.59 9.67
CA PHE A 85 -2.54 -4.89 9.21
C PHE A 85 -3.77 -5.37 9.99
N GLY A 86 -4.34 -4.52 10.87
CA GLY A 86 -5.47 -4.89 11.71
C GLY A 86 -5.17 -6.11 12.57
N SER A 87 -6.00 -7.15 12.46
CA SER A 87 -5.84 -8.41 13.18
C SER A 87 -5.05 -9.48 12.41
N ALA A 88 -4.41 -9.13 11.29
CA ALA A 88 -3.66 -10.11 10.51
C ALA A 88 -2.41 -10.57 11.27
N THR A 89 -2.06 -11.83 11.10
CA THR A 89 -0.74 -12.33 11.50
C THR A 89 0.22 -12.13 10.35
N ILE A 90 1.35 -11.45 10.59
CA ILE A 90 2.40 -11.26 9.59
C ILE A 90 3.24 -12.55 9.54
N LEU A 91 3.26 -13.20 8.39
CA LEU A 91 4.06 -14.38 8.10
C LEU A 91 5.46 -14.00 7.59
N SER A 92 5.56 -12.91 6.82
CA SER A 92 6.83 -12.37 6.34
C SER A 92 6.76 -10.86 6.10
N GLY A 93 7.94 -10.23 6.09
CA GLY A 93 8.11 -8.77 6.03
C GLY A 93 8.24 -8.13 7.41
N THR A 94 8.94 -7.00 7.48
CA THR A 94 9.23 -6.31 8.75
C THR A 94 8.90 -4.81 8.59
N PRO A 95 7.87 -4.30 9.27
CA PRO A 95 7.62 -2.86 9.33
C PRO A 95 8.76 -2.12 10.05
N PRO A 96 9.07 -0.86 9.69
CA PRO A 96 8.40 0.00 8.71
C PRO A 96 9.10 -0.03 7.33
N SER A 97 8.98 -1.13 6.58
CA SER A 97 9.49 -1.25 5.20
C SER A 97 8.34 -1.22 4.16
N PRO A 98 8.63 -0.97 2.87
CA PRO A 98 7.62 -1.09 1.81
C PRO A 98 7.08 -2.52 1.63
N GLY A 99 7.70 -3.54 2.23
CA GLY A 99 7.38 -4.94 1.99
C GLY A 99 8.28 -5.56 0.90
N PRO A 100 7.82 -6.63 0.21
CA PRO A 100 6.47 -7.21 0.31
C PRO A 100 6.18 -7.82 1.69
N TYR A 101 4.90 -7.96 2.01
CA TYR A 101 4.44 -8.67 3.20
C TYR A 101 3.60 -9.87 2.79
N GLN A 102 3.61 -10.89 3.64
CA GLN A 102 2.67 -11.97 3.56
C GLN A 102 1.92 -12.04 4.89
N VAL A 103 0.58 -12.00 4.83
CA VAL A 103 -0.27 -11.95 6.02
C VAL A 103 -1.36 -13.02 5.97
N THR A 104 -1.89 -13.41 7.13
CA THR A 104 -3.00 -14.37 7.19
C THR A 104 -3.98 -14.06 8.31
N TRP A 105 -5.17 -14.65 8.21
CA TRP A 105 -6.22 -14.60 9.21
C TRP A 105 -6.75 -16.01 9.46
N ASN A 106 -7.00 -16.35 10.72
CA ASN A 106 -7.51 -17.66 11.10
C ASN A 106 -9.03 -17.78 11.08
N THR A 107 -9.74 -16.65 10.96
CA THR A 107 -11.20 -16.57 11.05
C THR A 107 -11.75 -15.96 9.77
N ALA A 108 -12.90 -16.45 9.32
CA ALA A 108 -13.62 -15.86 8.19
C ALA A 108 -14.15 -14.47 8.54
N GLY A 109 -14.11 -13.56 7.58
CA GLY A 109 -14.53 -12.17 7.76
C GLY A 109 -13.93 -11.24 6.71
N THR A 110 -14.30 -9.96 6.79
CA THR A 110 -13.69 -8.91 5.96
C THR A 110 -12.76 -8.09 6.84
N TYR A 111 -11.50 -8.00 6.45
CA TYR A 111 -10.45 -7.32 7.22
C TYR A 111 -9.88 -6.16 6.42
N ALA A 112 -9.62 -5.04 7.08
CA ALA A 112 -8.98 -3.87 6.47
C ALA A 112 -7.47 -3.89 6.73
N ILE A 113 -6.69 -3.65 5.68
CA ILE A 113 -5.30 -3.22 5.77
C ILE A 113 -5.27 -1.75 5.39
N ALA A 114 -4.49 -0.94 6.10
CA ALA A 114 -4.25 0.45 5.75
C ALA A 114 -2.76 0.77 5.70
N LEU A 115 -2.39 1.70 4.82
CA LEU A 115 -1.04 2.24 4.71
C LEU A 115 -1.10 3.77 4.64
N GLN A 116 -0.22 4.42 5.41
CA GLN A 116 0.14 5.81 5.20
C GLN A 116 1.65 5.95 5.02
N VAL A 117 2.07 6.85 4.12
CA VAL A 117 3.47 7.00 3.73
C VAL A 117 3.93 8.44 3.94
N GLN A 118 5.15 8.60 4.45
CA GLN A 118 5.83 9.89 4.51
C GLN A 118 7.04 9.90 3.57
N ASN A 119 7.23 10.99 2.83
CA ASN A 119 8.41 11.20 2.01
C ASN A 119 9.58 11.80 2.82
N SER A 120 10.75 11.90 2.22
CA SER A 120 11.97 12.46 2.84
C SER A 120 11.88 13.96 3.14
N TYR A 121 10.89 14.65 2.58
CA TYR A 121 10.59 16.07 2.82
C TYR A 121 9.57 16.28 3.96
N GLY A 122 9.11 15.20 4.58
CA GLY A 122 8.14 15.22 5.67
C GLY A 122 6.66 15.28 5.24
N CYS A 123 6.36 15.28 3.94
CA CYS A 123 4.98 15.28 3.44
C CYS A 123 4.33 13.91 3.58
N TRP A 124 3.07 13.89 3.98
CA TRP A 124 2.26 12.68 4.17
C TRP A 124 1.33 12.43 2.97
N SER A 125 1.14 11.15 2.63
CA SER A 125 0.09 10.71 1.71
C SER A 125 -1.29 10.78 2.37
N ASP A 126 -2.34 10.76 1.55
CA ASP A 126 -3.64 10.28 2.03
C ASP A 126 -3.50 8.80 2.39
N PRO A 127 -4.23 8.26 3.38
CA PRO A 127 -4.17 6.84 3.69
C PRO A 127 -4.82 6.02 2.56
N ASP A 128 -4.20 4.90 2.19
CA ASP A 128 -4.83 3.87 1.37
C ASP A 128 -5.39 2.77 2.28
N THR A 129 -6.55 2.21 1.93
CA THR A 129 -7.19 1.12 2.69
C THR A 129 -7.77 0.09 1.74
N GLN A 130 -7.28 -1.15 1.87
CA GLN A 130 -7.74 -2.30 1.09
C GLN A 130 -8.45 -3.30 2.00
N TYR A 131 -9.51 -3.93 1.49
CA TYR A 131 -10.30 -4.93 2.22
C TYR A 131 -10.03 -6.34 1.69
N VAL A 132 -9.59 -7.22 2.58
CA VAL A 132 -9.38 -8.64 2.28
C VAL A 132 -10.56 -9.44 2.81
N MET A 133 -11.22 -10.19 1.92
CA MET A 133 -12.27 -11.11 2.28
C MET A 133 -11.66 -12.48 2.58
N VAL A 134 -11.84 -12.95 3.80
CA VAL A 134 -11.36 -14.25 4.28
C VAL A 134 -12.55 -15.20 4.40
N LEU A 135 -12.46 -16.30 3.68
CA LEU A 135 -13.48 -17.34 3.63
C LEU A 135 -13.20 -18.42 4.67
N ALA A 136 -14.26 -19.07 5.16
CA ALA A 136 -14.11 -20.14 6.15
C ALA A 136 -13.41 -21.36 5.56
N ALA A 137 -12.64 -22.07 6.39
CA ALA A 137 -12.07 -23.35 5.99
C ALA A 137 -13.19 -24.32 5.57
N GLY A 138 -13.07 -24.92 4.39
CA GLY A 138 -14.07 -25.85 3.84
C GLY A 138 -15.16 -25.20 2.97
N THR A 139 -15.12 -23.89 2.69
CA THR A 139 -15.90 -23.35 1.56
C THR A 139 -15.41 -24.01 0.26
N PRO A 140 -16.27 -24.34 -0.72
CA PRO A 140 -15.85 -25.07 -1.92
C PRO A 140 -14.70 -24.41 -2.71
N ASN A 141 -14.59 -23.09 -2.66
CA ASN A 141 -13.48 -22.31 -3.23
C ASN A 141 -12.21 -22.26 -2.37
N CYS A 142 -12.26 -22.85 -1.17
CA CYS A 142 -11.15 -23.03 -0.23
C CYS A 142 -10.81 -24.50 0.03
N CYS A 143 -11.51 -25.44 -0.61
CA CYS A 143 -11.17 -26.84 -0.56
C CYS A 143 -10.04 -27.12 -1.57
N THR A 144 -8.90 -27.62 -1.11
CA THR A 144 -7.97 -28.36 -1.97
C THR A 144 -8.63 -29.68 -2.35
N PHE A 145 -8.93 -29.88 -3.62
CA PHE A 145 -9.39 -31.19 -4.09
C PHE A 145 -8.26 -32.21 -3.88
N PRO A 146 -8.49 -33.37 -3.25
CA PRO A 146 -7.49 -34.41 -3.20
C PRO A 146 -7.17 -34.85 -4.64
N THR A 147 -5.88 -35.04 -4.95
CA THR A 147 -5.45 -35.63 -6.22
C THR A 147 -5.36 -37.15 -6.05
N PRO A 148 -6.40 -37.95 -6.37
CA PRO A 148 -6.36 -39.39 -6.12
C PRO A 148 -5.25 -40.04 -6.95
N PHE A 149 -4.45 -40.90 -6.32
CA PHE A 149 -3.47 -41.74 -6.99
C PHE A 149 -3.90 -43.20 -6.88
N ALA A 150 -4.19 -43.84 -8.02
CA ALA A 150 -4.69 -45.22 -8.09
C ALA A 150 -3.57 -46.29 -8.04
N GLY A 151 -2.32 -45.87 -7.83
CA GLY A 151 -1.12 -46.66 -8.07
C GLY A 151 -0.48 -46.36 -9.44
N ASN A 152 0.78 -46.77 -9.62
CA ASN A 152 1.46 -46.70 -10.92
C ASN A 152 0.84 -47.67 -11.92
N ASP A 153 0.91 -47.34 -13.22
CA ASP A 153 0.50 -48.22 -14.30
C ASP A 153 1.29 -49.54 -14.28
N ARG A 154 0.59 -50.67 -14.40
CA ARG A 154 1.20 -52.01 -14.42
C ARG A 154 0.64 -52.87 -15.54
N ASN A 155 1.53 -53.55 -16.27
CA ASN A 155 1.16 -54.61 -17.20
C ASN A 155 1.17 -55.95 -16.44
N ILE A 156 0.01 -56.58 -16.29
CA ILE A 156 -0.13 -57.87 -15.57
C ILE A 156 -0.45 -59.01 -16.56
N CYS A 157 0.09 -60.20 -16.27
CA CYS A 157 -0.21 -61.43 -17.01
C CYS A 157 -1.04 -62.44 -16.18
N GLY A 158 -1.47 -62.06 -14.96
CA GLY A 158 -2.28 -62.88 -14.05
C GLY A 158 -3.71 -62.33 -13.86
N LEU A 159 -4.65 -63.18 -13.47
CA LEU A 159 -6.09 -62.85 -13.36
C LEU A 159 -6.48 -61.97 -12.16
N THR A 160 -5.54 -61.49 -11.35
CA THR A 160 -5.79 -60.61 -10.20
C THR A 160 -4.75 -59.50 -10.09
N THR A 161 -5.20 -58.29 -9.72
CA THR A 161 -4.35 -57.14 -9.41
C THR A 161 -4.92 -56.37 -8.23
N GLN A 162 -4.06 -55.64 -7.52
CA GLN A 162 -4.44 -54.75 -6.42
C GLN A 162 -4.34 -53.31 -6.89
N MET A 163 -5.43 -52.56 -6.75
CA MET A 163 -5.48 -51.10 -6.92
C MET A 163 -5.48 -50.46 -5.54
N MET A 164 -4.76 -49.35 -5.37
CA MET A 164 -4.70 -48.62 -4.10
C MET A 164 -5.32 -47.25 -4.31
N ALA A 165 -6.23 -46.84 -3.43
CA ALA A 165 -6.74 -45.47 -3.39
C ALA A 165 -6.14 -44.81 -2.15
N ASP A 166 -5.01 -44.11 -2.31
CA ASP A 166 -4.38 -43.38 -1.21
C ASP A 166 -4.76 -41.89 -1.32
N PRO A 167 -5.41 -41.29 -0.30
CA PRO A 167 -5.55 -39.83 -0.23
C PRO A 167 -4.17 -39.19 0.00
N PRO A 168 -3.86 -37.99 -0.53
CA PRO A 168 -2.48 -37.49 -0.60
C PRO A 168 -2.01 -36.87 0.72
N ASP A 169 -2.06 -37.62 1.81
CA ASP A 169 -1.61 -37.17 3.13
C ASP A 169 -0.74 -38.26 3.77
N ASN A 170 0.20 -38.83 3.00
CA ASN A 170 1.27 -39.63 3.60
C ASN A 170 2.61 -38.89 3.55
N HIS A 171 2.89 -38.18 4.65
CA HIS A 171 4.18 -37.56 4.97
C HIS A 171 5.31 -38.56 5.33
N SER A 172 5.28 -39.83 4.89
CA SER A 172 6.22 -40.85 5.39
C SER A 172 6.94 -41.72 4.35
N TYR A 173 7.20 -41.25 3.14
CA TYR A 173 8.23 -41.89 2.29
C TYR A 173 9.30 -40.90 1.82
N ILE A 174 10.16 -40.54 2.78
CA ILE A 174 11.54 -40.16 2.53
C ILE A 174 12.25 -41.31 1.80
N GLY A 175 12.95 -40.99 0.72
CA GLY A 175 13.69 -41.98 -0.06
C GLY A 175 14.83 -42.63 0.72
N GLN A 176 15.26 -43.80 0.24
CA GLN A 176 16.64 -44.27 0.28
C GLN A 176 16.83 -45.36 -0.78
N TRP A 177 18.02 -45.34 -1.39
CA TRP A 177 18.50 -45.99 -2.62
C TRP A 177 18.31 -47.51 -2.72
#